data_AF-A0A4Q3WHD9-F1
#
_entry.id   AF-A0A4Q3WHD9-F1
#
_cell.length_a   1.000
_cell.length_b   1.000
_cell.length_c   1.000
_cell.angle_alpha   90.00
_cell.angle_beta   90.00
_cell.angle_gamma   90.00
#
_symmetry.space_group_name_H-M   'P 1'
#
loop_
_entity.id
_entity.type
_entity.pdbx_description
1 polymer ?
#
loop_
_entity_poly.entity_id
_entity_poly.type
_entity_poly.pdbx_seq_one_letter_code
_entity_poly.pdbx_strand_id
1 'polypeptide(L)'
;YFGRPVLQMITNQPFFAIDMAGKFDVVARCHGGGLSGQAGALRHGIAKALNDYDAANRPALKKLGYLTRDSRVVESKKYGKHKARRSTQFSKR
;
A
#
# COMPACT_ATOMS: atom_id res chain seq x y z
N TYR A 1 14.04 2.94 -9.39
CA TYR A 1 13.67 1.87 -8.43
C TYR A 1 12.40 1.14 -8.88
N PHE A 2 11.25 1.81 -8.93
CA PHE A 2 10.04 1.21 -9.49
C PHE A 2 10.05 1.30 -11.02
N GLY A 3 10.29 0.18 -11.73
CA GLY A 3 10.33 0.16 -13.20
C GLY A 3 8.95 0.16 -13.89
N ARG A 4 7.87 -0.07 -13.15
CA ARG A 4 6.51 -0.12 -13.69
C ARG A 4 5.79 1.22 -13.49
N PRO A 5 5.16 1.80 -14.53
CA PRO A 5 4.49 3.11 -14.42
C PRO A 5 3.34 3.10 -13.40
N VAL A 6 2.63 1.97 -13.27
CA VAL A 6 1.57 1.80 -12.27
C VAL A 6 2.07 2.02 -10.84
N LEU A 7 3.28 1.54 -10.52
CA LEU A 7 3.84 1.67 -9.17
C LEU A 7 4.29 3.11 -8.89
N GLN A 8 4.78 3.80 -9.91
CA GLN A 8 5.12 5.23 -9.81
C GLN A 8 3.86 6.07 -9.58
N MET A 9 2.79 5.78 -10.33
CA MET A 9 1.50 6.42 -10.16
C MET A 9 0.95 6.24 -8.74
N ILE A 10 0.97 5.02 -8.19
CA ILE A 10 0.54 4.73 -6.81
C ILE A 10 1.31 5.57 -5.80
N THR A 11 2.62 5.74 -6.01
CA THR A 11 3.47 6.51 -5.10
C THR A 11 3.13 8.00 -5.10
N ASN A 12 2.73 8.54 -6.26
CA ASN A 12 2.44 9.97 -6.44
C ASN A 12 0.99 10.37 -6.11
N GLN A 13 0.07 9.42 -5.98
CA GLN A 13 -1.34 9.64 -5.61
C GLN A 13 -1.58 10.64 -4.46
N PRO A 14 -0.88 10.57 -3.31
CA PRO A 14 -1.13 11.49 -2.20
C PRO A 14 -0.74 12.93 -2.53
N PHE A 15 0.21 13.18 -3.43
CA PHE A 15 0.56 14.54 -3.85
C PHE A 15 -0.48 15.15 -4.79
N PHE A 16 -1.03 14.34 -5.70
CA PHE A 16 -2.12 14.77 -6.57
C PHE A 16 -3.43 15.01 -5.79
N ALA A 17 -3.64 14.28 -4.68
CA ALA A 17 -4.83 14.44 -3.86
C ALA A 17 -4.95 15.79 -3.15
N ILE A 18 -3.82 16.50 -2.99
CA ILE A 18 -3.73 17.80 -2.30
C ILE A 18 -3.19 18.90 -3.22
N ASP A 19 -3.07 18.64 -4.52
CA ASP A 19 -2.52 19.56 -5.52
C ASP A 19 -1.14 20.14 -5.12
N MET A 20 -0.28 19.30 -4.53
CA MET A 20 1.09 19.65 -4.12
C MET A 20 2.16 18.84 -4.88
N ALA A 21 1.84 18.39 -6.08
CA ALA A 21 2.80 17.71 -6.94
C ALA A 21 4.03 18.60 -7.21
N GLY A 22 5.23 18.05 -7.01
CA GLY A 22 6.50 18.74 -7.28
C GLY A 22 6.96 19.74 -6.20
N LYS A 23 6.24 19.88 -5.08
CA LYS A 23 6.60 20.84 -4.00
C LYS A 23 7.55 20.25 -2.94
N PHE A 24 7.75 18.93 -2.94
CA PHE A 24 8.47 18.23 -1.89
C PHE A 24 9.48 17.24 -2.47
N ASP A 25 10.67 17.19 -1.87
CA ASP A 25 11.64 16.12 -2.08
C ASP A 25 11.39 14.99 -1.09
N VAL A 26 11.33 13.75 -1.60
CA VAL A 26 11.07 12.56 -0.79
C VAL A 26 12.27 11.64 -0.81
N VAL A 27 12.88 11.45 0.36
CA VAL A 27 13.93 10.43 0.56
C VAL A 27 13.33 9.30 1.39
N ALA A 28 13.26 8.10 0.81
CA ALA A 28 12.68 6.93 1.46
C ALA A 28 13.67 5.75 1.50
N ARG A 29 13.67 5.01 2.61
CA ARG A 29 14.35 3.71 2.73
C ARG A 29 13.29 2.62 2.85
N CYS A 30 13.34 1.64 1.95
CA CYS A 30 12.39 0.54 1.93
C CYS A 30 13.12 -0.80 2.11
N HIS A 31 12.62 -1.63 3.02
CA HIS A 31 13.17 -2.95 3.30
C HIS A 31 12.05 -3.99 3.40
N GLY A 32 12.32 -5.22 2.94
CA GLY A 32 11.36 -6.33 2.96
C GLY A 32 10.26 -6.25 1.89
N GLY A 33 9.43 -7.29 1.84
CA GLY A 33 8.32 -7.40 0.89
C GLY A 33 8.77 -7.50 -0.58
N GLY A 34 7.94 -6.97 -1.48
CA GLY A 34 8.26 -6.84 -2.91
C GLY A 34 7.85 -5.47 -3.45
N LEU A 35 8.18 -5.16 -4.70
CA LEU A 35 8.03 -3.83 -5.31
C LEU A 35 6.62 -3.23 -5.14
N SER A 36 5.58 -4.05 -5.34
CA SER A 36 4.19 -3.59 -5.19
C SER A 36 3.82 -3.25 -3.74
N GLY A 37 4.23 -4.10 -2.80
CA GLY A 37 4.02 -3.85 -1.37
C GLY A 37 4.80 -2.64 -0.87
N GLN A 38 6.02 -2.44 -1.37
CA GLN A 38 6.83 -1.28 -1.05
C GLN A 38 6.22 0.02 -1.61
N ALA A 39 5.69 0.02 -2.83
CA ALA A 39 4.99 1.19 -3.38
C ALA A 39 3.76 1.57 -2.53
N GLY A 40 2.98 0.58 -2.08
CA GLY A 40 1.86 0.80 -1.16
C GLY A 40 2.30 1.34 0.21
N ALA A 41 3.40 0.82 0.75
CA ALA A 41 3.98 1.29 2.01
C ALA A 41 4.50 2.72 1.91
N LEU A 42 5.18 3.06 0.82
CA LEU A 42 5.72 4.39 0.54
C LEU A 42 4.58 5.40 0.38
N ARG A 43 3.52 5.05 -0.37
CA ARG A 43 2.28 5.85 -0.47
C ARG A 43 1.69 6.18 0.91
N HIS A 44 1.59 5.18 1.77
CA HIS A 44 1.05 5.37 3.13
C HIS A 44 1.97 6.25 4.00
N GLY A 45 3.29 6.08 3.87
CA GLY A 45 4.28 6.92 4.54
C GLY A 45 4.19 8.40 4.12
N ILE A 46 4.11 8.66 2.81
CA ILE A 46 3.93 10.02 2.27
C ILE A 46 2.63 10.64 2.80
N ALA A 47 1.52 9.90 2.75
CA ALA A 47 0.23 10.41 3.21
C ALA A 47 0.26 10.80 4.70
N LYS A 48 0.99 10.05 5.54
CA LYS A 48 1.21 10.42 6.95
C LYS A 48 2.06 11.67 7.09
N ALA A 49 3.19 11.75 6.38
CA ALA A 49 4.05 12.92 6.40
C ALA A 49 3.31 14.22 5.98
N LEU A 50 2.44 14.13 4.96
CA LEU A 50 1.63 15.26 4.50
C LEU A 50 0.53 15.67 5.50
N ASN A 51 -0.02 14.71 6.24
CA ASN A 51 -0.96 14.97 7.33
C ASN A 51 -0.27 15.62 8.54
N ASP A 52 0.98 15.26 8.80
CA ASP A 52 1.76 15.83 9.92
C ASP A 52 2.33 17.21 9.59
N TYR A 53 2.56 17.49 8.30
CA TYR A 53 2.93 18.82 7.80
C TYR A 53 1.80 19.84 7.98
N ASP A 54 0.57 19.49 7.57
CA ASP A 54 -0.60 20.35 7.73
C ASP A 54 -1.85 19.51 8.01
N ALA A 55 -2.48 19.79 9.16
CA ALA A 55 -3.70 19.12 9.59
C ALA A 55 -4.89 19.38 8.66
N ALA A 56 -4.87 20.46 7.88
CA ALA A 56 -5.91 20.77 6.89
C ALA A 56 -5.95 19.76 5.73
N ASN A 57 -4.87 19.02 5.49
CA ASN A 57 -4.81 17.98 4.44
C ASN A 57 -5.55 16.69 4.83
N ARG A 58 -5.81 16.49 6.13
CA ARG A 58 -6.39 15.26 6.67
C ARG A 58 -7.74 14.88 6.04
N PRO A 59 -8.72 15.80 5.84
CA PRO A 59 -10.01 15.44 5.28
C PRO A 59 -9.90 14.88 3.86
N ALA A 60 -9.08 15.50 3.00
CA ALA A 60 -8.85 15.04 1.62
C ALA A 60 -8.16 13.66 1.60
N LEU A 61 -7.08 13.51 2.37
CA LEU A 61 -6.31 12.25 2.44
C LEU A 61 -7.10 11.10 3.07
N LYS A 62 -7.93 11.39 4.08
CA LYS A 62 -8.79 10.40 4.73
C LYS A 62 -9.93 9.97 3.82
N LYS A 63 -10.57 10.91 3.11
CA LYS A 63 -11.68 10.62 2.18
C LYS A 63 -11.25 9.67 1.06
N LEU A 64 -10.02 9.83 0.56
CA LEU A 64 -9.45 8.97 -0.48
C LEU A 64 -8.81 7.68 0.08
N GLY A 65 -8.81 7.50 1.40
CA GLY A 65 -8.36 6.26 2.05
C GLY A 65 -6.84 6.10 2.16
N TYR A 66 -6.03 7.14 1.93
CA TYR A 66 -4.57 7.03 1.97
C TYR A 66 -3.99 6.90 3.39
N LEU A 67 -4.73 7.39 4.39
CA LEU A 67 -4.37 7.28 5.80
C LEU A 67 -4.69 5.90 6.41
N THR A 68 -5.46 5.07 5.71
CA THR A 68 -5.82 3.73 6.20
C THR A 68 -4.70 2.74 5.88
N ARG A 69 -4.23 2.01 6.89
CA ARG A 69 -3.29 0.90 6.67
C ARG A 69 -4.03 -0.26 6.02
N ASP A 70 -3.46 -0.79 4.94
CA ASP A 70 -3.92 -2.07 4.38
C ASP A 70 -3.60 -3.22 5.36
N SER A 71 -4.65 -3.84 5.89
CA SER A 71 -4.56 -4.90 6.89
C SER A 71 -4.37 -6.29 6.27
N ARG A 72 -4.37 -6.41 4.93
CA ARG A 72 -4.24 -7.70 4.26
C ARG A 72 -2.86 -8.29 4.50
N VAL A 73 -2.84 -9.56 4.92
CA VAL A 73 -1.63 -10.36 5.13
C VAL A 73 -1.84 -11.73 4.49
N VAL A 74 -0.76 -12.36 4.07
CA VAL A 74 -0.81 -13.73 3.54
C VAL A 74 -1.30 -14.68 4.63
N GLU A 75 -2.40 -15.39 4.35
CA GLU A 75 -2.92 -16.40 5.26
C GLU A 75 -1.93 -17.55 5.44
N SER A 76 -1.84 -18.07 6.67
CA SER A 76 -1.02 -19.25 6.97
C SER A 76 -1.56 -20.50 6.26
N LYS A 77 -0.66 -21.45 5.96
CA LYS A 77 -1.03 -22.76 5.43
C LYS A 77 -1.76 -23.55 6.53
N LYS A 78 -2.97 -24.02 6.24
CA LYS A 78 -3.75 -24.89 7.13
C LYS A 78 -3.42 -26.34 6.85
N TYR A 79 -3.39 -27.18 7.89
CA TYR A 79 -3.18 -28.63 7.73
C TYR A 79 -4.31 -29.26 6.91
N GLY A 80 -4.01 -30.35 6.22
CA GLY A 80 -4.97 -31.01 5.31
C GLY A 80 -5.33 -30.22 4.05
N LYS A 81 -4.71 -29.05 3.81
CA LYS A 81 -4.92 -28.23 2.61
C LYS A 81 -3.62 -28.04 1.83
N HIS A 82 -3.73 -27.88 0.51
CA HIS A 82 -2.58 -27.63 -0.37
C HIS A 82 -2.01 -26.20 -0.19
N LYS A 83 -2.87 -25.23 0.11
CA LYS A 83 -2.52 -23.82 0.41
C LYS A 83 -3.42 -23.30 1.55
N ALA A 84 -3.42 -22.00 1.82
CA ALA A 84 -4.25 -21.40 2.87
C ALA A 84 -5.73 -21.85 2.85
N ARG A 85 -6.36 -21.87 1.66
CA ARG A 85 -7.78 -22.25 1.50
C ARG A 85 -8.03 -23.45 0.57
N ARG A 86 -7.14 -23.72 -0.39
CA ARG A 86 -7.31 -24.77 -1.41
C ARG A 86 -7.27 -26.17 -0.78
N SER A 87 -8.42 -26.84 -0.75
CA SER A 87 -8.56 -28.24 -0.33
C SER A 87 -8.08 -29.20 -1.42
N THR A 88 -7.83 -30.44 -1.01
CA THR A 88 -7.72 -31.60 -1.90
C THR A 88 -9.09 -31.90 -2.52
N GLN A 89 -9.10 -32.61 -3.65
CA GLN A 89 -10.33 -33.17 -4.21
C GLN A 89 -10.82 -34.29 -3.29
N PHE A 90 -12.12 -34.29 -2.97
CA PHE A 90 -12.76 -35.33 -2.15
C PHE A 90 -13.59 -36.25 -3.04
N SER A 91 -13.47 -37.58 -2.85
CA SER A 91 -14.32 -38.59 -3.49
C SER A 91 -15.13 -39.31 -2.41
N LYS A 92 -16.45 -39.40 -2.61
CA LYS A 92 -17.42 -39.95 -1.65
C LYS A 92 -17.73 -41.44 -1.82
N ARG A 93 -17.26 -42.05 -2.92
CA ARG A 93 -17.64 -43.41 -3.32
C ARG A 93 -17.18 -44.46 -2.33
#